data_AF-A0A2T6DEQ6-F1
#
_entry.id   AF-A0A2T6DEQ6-F1
#
_cell.length_a   1.000
_cell.length_b   1.000
_cell.length_c   1.000
_cell.angle_alpha   90.00
_cell.angle_beta   90.00
_cell.angle_gamma   90.00
#
_symmetry.space_group_name_H-M   'P 1'
#
loop_
_entity.id
_entity.type
_entity.pdbx_description
1 polymer ?
#
loop_
_entity_poly.entity_id
_entity_poly.type
_entity_poly.pdbx_seq_one_letter_code
_entity_poly.pdbx_strand_id
1 'polypeptide(L)'
;MHPLKSDIRFMECQEGMRRWWRTERKEVIAWKDHQLSLVAEAGRRHNIPCGNTEGWGPIDWTEHPVLSWDFTKEAGEICVELALKHGQKFTCTSNVTHPQFLGLGRDIAWHQSLTTAIKKGVVGQVRQPSGLVQDI
;
A
#
# COMPACT_ATOMS: atom_id res chain seq x y z
N MET A 1 15.47 -17.03 -24.25
CA MET A 1 14.41 -16.21 -23.63
C MET A 1 13.31 -17.18 -23.21
N HIS A 2 13.10 -17.39 -21.90
CA HIS A 2 11.96 -18.18 -21.44
C HIS A 2 10.68 -17.43 -21.85
N PRO A 3 9.71 -18.07 -22.54
CA PRO A 3 8.44 -17.44 -22.80
C PRO A 3 7.77 -17.20 -21.45
N LEU A 4 7.59 -15.92 -21.10
CA LEU A 4 6.71 -15.55 -20.00
C LEU A 4 5.35 -16.16 -20.33
N LYS A 5 4.81 -16.99 -19.42
CA LYS A 5 3.45 -17.50 -19.57
C LYS A 5 2.53 -16.27 -19.70
N SER A 6 1.59 -16.32 -20.64
CA SER A 6 0.62 -15.24 -20.78
C SER A 6 -0.17 -15.12 -19.48
N ASP A 7 0.07 -14.07 -18.70
CA ASP A 7 -0.72 -13.74 -17.51
C ASP A 7 -2.06 -13.18 -17.96
N ILE A 8 -2.95 -14.06 -18.39
CA ILE A 8 -4.32 -13.74 -18.82
C ILE A 8 -5.34 -13.92 -17.68
N ARG A 9 -4.89 -14.34 -16.50
CA ARG A 9 -5.76 -14.70 -15.37
C ARG A 9 -6.09 -13.50 -14.47
N PHE A 10 -6.19 -12.31 -15.05
CA PHE A 10 -6.41 -11.06 -14.30
C PHE A 10 -7.66 -11.10 -13.42
N MET A 11 -8.77 -11.68 -13.92
CA MET A 11 -10.00 -11.84 -13.15
C MET A 11 -9.80 -12.72 -11.90
N GLU A 12 -9.12 -13.85 -12.07
CA GLU A 12 -8.83 -14.78 -10.96
C GLU A 12 -7.88 -14.15 -9.94
N CYS A 13 -6.87 -13.41 -10.42
CA CYS A 13 -5.96 -12.65 -9.57
C CYS A 13 -6.71 -11.58 -8.76
N GLN A 14 -7.58 -10.80 -9.40
CA GLN A 14 -8.38 -9.79 -8.72
C GLN A 14 -9.27 -10.41 -7.64
N GLU A 15 -10.00 -11.47 -7.98
CA GLU A 15 -10.91 -12.11 -7.04
C GLU A 15 -10.16 -12.79 -5.90
N GLY A 16 -9.07 -13.48 -6.22
CA GLY A 16 -8.18 -14.09 -5.24
C GLY A 16 -7.65 -13.06 -4.24
N MET A 17 -7.12 -11.94 -4.74
CA MET A 17 -6.59 -10.85 -3.93
C MET A 17 -7.67 -10.25 -3.04
N ARG A 18 -8.84 -9.92 -3.60
CA ARG A 18 -9.96 -9.33 -2.85
C ARG A 18 -10.45 -10.25 -1.73
N ARG A 19 -10.63 -11.53 -2.04
CA ARG A 19 -11.08 -12.53 -1.06
C ARG A 19 -10.05 -12.71 0.06
N TRP A 20 -8.77 -12.87 -0.29
CA TRP A 20 -7.69 -13.02 0.68
C TRP A 20 -7.56 -11.77 1.56
N TRP A 21 -7.58 -10.59 0.97
CA TRP A 21 -7.49 -9.35 1.74
C TRP A 21 -8.65 -9.22 2.72
N ARG A 22 -9.87 -9.57 2.32
CA ARG A 22 -11.03 -9.54 3.22
C ARG A 22 -10.87 -10.43 4.46
N THR A 23 -10.22 -11.59 4.33
CA THR A 23 -10.06 -12.54 5.45
C THR A 23 -8.80 -12.28 6.27
N GLU A 24 -7.68 -12.01 5.61
CA GLU A 24 -6.36 -11.96 6.24
C GLU A 24 -5.93 -10.55 6.66
N ARG A 25 -6.62 -9.49 6.22
CA ARG A 25 -6.20 -8.09 6.42
C ARG A 25 -5.78 -7.77 7.84
N LYS A 26 -6.54 -8.21 8.86
CA LYS A 26 -6.20 -7.91 10.26
C LYS A 26 -4.86 -8.51 10.67
N GLU A 27 -4.61 -9.76 10.31
CA GLU A 27 -3.36 -10.46 10.63
C GLU A 27 -2.19 -9.87 9.86
N VAL A 28 -2.38 -9.54 8.58
CA VAL A 28 -1.35 -8.91 7.75
C VAL A 28 -0.98 -7.51 8.26
N ILE A 29 -1.95 -6.71 8.72
CA ILE A 29 -1.69 -5.40 9.33
C ILE A 29 -0.89 -5.57 10.63
N ALA A 30 -1.28 -6.51 11.50
CA ALA A 30 -0.56 -6.76 12.74
C ALA A 30 0.88 -7.26 12.48
N TRP A 31 1.05 -8.16 11.51
CA TRP A 31 2.37 -8.60 11.07
C TRP A 31 3.20 -7.43 10.55
N LYS A 32 2.64 -6.57 9.69
CA LYS A 32 3.36 -5.43 9.12
C LYS A 32 3.73 -4.39 10.19
N ASP A 33 2.82 -4.10 11.13
CA ASP A 33 3.08 -3.24 12.29
C ASP A 33 4.28 -3.77 13.10
N HIS A 34 4.30 -5.08 13.34
CA HIS A 34 5.43 -5.73 14.01
C HIS A 34 6.73 -5.61 13.20
N GLN A 35 6.72 -5.90 11.90
CA GLN A 35 7.91 -5.77 11.04
C GLN A 35 8.48 -4.34 11.04
N LEU A 36 7.60 -3.34 10.89
CA LEU A 36 7.98 -1.92 10.93
C LEU A 36 8.62 -1.55 12.27
N SER A 37 8.08 -2.07 13.38
CA SER A 37 8.65 -1.84 14.72
C SER A 37 10.05 -2.41 14.87
N LEU A 38 10.31 -3.60 14.32
CA LEU A 38 11.62 -4.26 14.36
C LEU A 38 12.67 -3.45 13.57
N VAL A 39 12.30 -2.99 12.38
CA VAL A 39 13.18 -2.16 11.54
C VAL A 39 13.47 -0.82 12.21
N ALA A 40 12.45 -0.16 12.75
CA ALA A 40 12.61 1.11 13.44
C ALA A 40 13.50 0.98 14.68
N GLU A 41 13.35 -0.11 15.44
CA GLU A 41 14.19 -0.41 16.60
C GLU A 41 15.64 -0.66 16.22
N ALA A 42 15.89 -1.46 15.17
CA ALA A 42 17.24 -1.65 14.64
C ALA A 42 17.86 -0.31 14.18
N GLY A 43 17.11 0.51 13.45
CA GLY A 43 17.54 1.84 13.02
C GLY A 43 17.91 2.75 14.19
N ARG A 44 17.09 2.80 15.25
CA ARG A 44 17.39 3.56 16.48
C ARG A 44 18.65 3.06 17.17
N ARG A 45 18.78 1.74 17.36
CA ARG A 45 19.93 1.12 18.03
C ARG A 45 21.26 1.47 17.36
N HIS A 46 21.26 1.53 16.03
CA HIS A 46 22.46 1.82 15.25
C HIS A 46 22.58 3.29 14.81
N ASN A 47 21.65 4.15 15.24
CA ASN A 47 21.58 5.55 14.81
C ASN A 47 21.52 5.72 13.27
N ILE A 48 20.80 4.82 12.60
CA ILE A 48 20.62 4.81 11.14
C ILE A 48 19.18 5.23 10.80
N PRO A 49 18.98 6.31 10.02
CA PRO A 49 17.69 6.62 9.43
C PRO A 49 17.15 5.45 8.61
N CYS A 50 15.94 4.99 8.91
CA CYS A 50 15.28 3.91 8.18
C CYS A 50 13.96 4.37 7.57
N GLY A 51 13.54 3.68 6.52
CA GLY A 51 12.36 4.01 5.73
C GLY A 51 12.22 3.07 4.55
N ASN A 52 11.17 3.28 3.76
CA ASN A 52 10.84 2.43 2.62
C ASN A 52 10.56 3.26 1.35
N THR A 53 11.11 2.83 0.22
CA THR A 53 10.77 3.35 -1.12
C THR A 53 9.97 2.34 -1.94
N GLU A 54 9.94 1.09 -1.49
CA GLU A 54 9.18 0.00 -2.09
C GLU A 54 8.23 -0.58 -1.04
N GLY A 55 6.95 -0.65 -1.39
CA GLY A 55 5.85 -1.06 -0.51
C GLY A 55 4.52 -0.56 -1.09
N TRP A 56 3.38 -0.69 -0.41
CA TRP A 56 3.14 -1.60 0.70
C TRP A 56 2.17 -2.74 0.34
N GLY A 57 1.56 -2.67 -0.85
CA GLY A 57 0.64 -3.68 -1.37
C GLY A 57 1.35 -4.69 -2.30
N PRO A 58 0.84 -4.90 -3.53
CA PRO A 58 1.42 -5.88 -4.44
C PRO A 58 2.81 -5.45 -4.89
N ILE A 59 3.72 -6.42 -5.06
CA ILE A 59 5.03 -6.20 -5.69
C ILE A 59 4.81 -5.88 -7.17
N ASP A 60 4.04 -6.72 -7.85
CA ASP A 60 3.68 -6.56 -9.25
C ASP A 60 2.18 -6.27 -9.38
N TRP A 61 1.86 -5.16 -10.04
CA TRP A 61 0.51 -4.79 -10.43
C TRP A 61 0.56 -4.02 -11.74
N THR A 62 -0.52 -4.06 -12.52
CA THR A 62 -0.54 -3.45 -13.86
C THR A 62 -1.91 -2.84 -14.16
N GLU A 63 -1.93 -1.96 -15.16
CA GLU A 63 -3.17 -1.48 -15.76
C GLU A 63 -3.90 -2.64 -16.45
N HIS A 64 -5.14 -2.86 -16.04
CA HIS A 64 -6.06 -3.75 -16.74
C HIS A 64 -7.51 -3.42 -16.33
N PRO A 65 -8.50 -3.47 -17.24
CA PRO A 65 -9.90 -3.11 -16.92
C PRO A 65 -10.55 -3.90 -15.78
N VAL A 66 -9.96 -5.03 -15.40
CA VAL A 66 -10.50 -5.92 -14.36
C VAL A 66 -9.73 -5.87 -13.04
N LEU A 67 -8.55 -5.23 -13.04
CA LEU A 67 -7.74 -5.07 -11.84
C LEU A 67 -8.14 -3.76 -11.14
N SER A 68 -8.47 -3.83 -9.86
CA SER A 68 -8.73 -2.63 -9.05
C SER A 68 -7.44 -2.14 -8.38
N TRP A 69 -7.35 -0.83 -8.18
CA TRP A 69 -6.29 -0.19 -7.42
C TRP A 69 -6.59 -0.10 -5.91
N ASP A 70 -7.77 -0.53 -5.46
CA ASP A 70 -8.22 -0.36 -4.07
C ASP A 70 -7.30 -1.03 -3.06
N PHE A 71 -6.87 -2.28 -3.31
CA PHE A 71 -5.94 -2.99 -2.43
C PHE A 71 -4.60 -2.24 -2.31
N THR A 72 -4.04 -1.77 -3.44
CA THR A 72 -2.80 -1.00 -3.47
C THR A 72 -2.92 0.29 -2.68
N LYS A 73 -4.03 1.02 -2.87
CA LYS A 73 -4.28 2.29 -2.16
C LYS A 73 -4.47 2.08 -0.67
N GLU A 74 -5.29 1.13 -0.28
CA GLU A 74 -5.57 0.85 1.12
C GLU A 74 -4.32 0.35 1.86
N ALA A 75 -3.53 -0.54 1.25
CA ALA A 75 -2.26 -0.98 1.81
C ALA A 75 -1.28 0.20 2.00
N GLY A 76 -1.25 1.12 1.02
CA GLY A 76 -0.48 2.36 1.10
C GLY A 76 -0.92 3.26 2.25
N GLU A 77 -2.21 3.50 2.42
CA GLU A 77 -2.77 4.28 3.53
C GLU A 77 -2.37 3.71 4.89
N ILE A 78 -2.64 2.43 5.10
CA ILE A 78 -2.36 1.74 6.36
C ILE A 78 -0.88 1.80 6.68
N CYS A 79 -0.02 1.46 5.73
CA CYS A 79 1.39 1.32 6.02
C CYS A 79 2.14 2.65 6.08
N VAL A 80 1.63 3.71 5.43
CA VAL A 80 2.09 5.07 5.71
C VAL A 80 1.79 5.45 7.16
N GLU A 81 0.58 5.17 7.66
CA GLU A 81 0.24 5.39 9.06
C GLU A 81 1.15 4.59 10.01
N LEU A 82 1.37 3.29 9.74
CA LEU A 82 2.28 2.47 10.55
C LEU A 82 3.74 2.95 10.48
N ALA A 83 4.21 3.36 9.31
CA ALA A 83 5.57 3.90 9.14
C ALA A 83 5.77 5.17 9.96
N LEU A 84 4.78 6.07 9.95
CA LEU A 84 4.78 7.28 10.77
C LEU A 84 4.71 6.95 12.27
N LYS A 85 3.84 6.02 12.67
CA LYS A 85 3.72 5.52 14.05
C LYS A 85 5.07 5.06 14.62
N HIS A 86 5.88 4.37 13.81
CA HIS A 86 7.19 3.85 14.24
C HIS A 86 8.37 4.82 14.01
N GLY A 87 8.10 6.02 13.49
CA GLY A 87 9.11 7.05 13.31
C GLY A 87 10.09 6.80 12.17
N GLN A 88 9.65 6.12 11.10
CA GLN A 88 10.44 6.04 9.87
C GLN A 88 10.73 7.44 9.32
N LYS A 89 11.93 7.63 8.78
CA LYS A 89 12.41 8.94 8.27
C LYS A 89 11.95 9.22 6.85
N PHE A 90 11.59 8.20 6.09
CA PHE A 90 11.00 8.29 4.76
C PHE A 90 10.09 7.10 4.52
N THR A 91 9.05 7.27 3.71
CA THR A 91 8.15 6.17 3.30
C THR A 91 7.50 6.51 1.96
N CYS A 92 7.25 5.49 1.13
CA CYS A 92 6.48 5.61 -0.09
C CYS A 92 4.99 5.34 0.17
N THR A 93 4.12 5.82 -0.72
CA THR A 93 2.70 5.43 -0.77
C THR A 93 2.53 4.09 -1.49
N SER A 94 3.28 3.86 -2.57
CA SER A 94 3.41 2.59 -3.28
C SER A 94 4.69 2.53 -4.14
N ASN A 95 5.18 1.33 -4.49
CA ASN A 95 6.24 1.08 -5.47
C ASN A 95 5.79 1.31 -6.93
N VAL A 96 4.48 1.35 -7.18
CA VAL A 96 3.89 1.63 -8.50
C VAL A 96 3.47 3.10 -8.66
N THR A 97 4.06 4.01 -7.89
CA THR A 97 3.85 5.47 -8.02
C THR A 97 4.67 6.06 -9.17
N HIS A 98 4.53 5.48 -10.36
CA HIS A 98 5.19 5.92 -11.58
C HIS A 98 4.16 6.35 -12.64
N PRO A 99 4.50 7.28 -13.57
CA PRO A 99 3.56 7.81 -14.55
C PRO A 99 2.88 6.76 -15.46
N GLN A 100 3.47 5.59 -15.66
CA GLN A 100 2.85 4.51 -16.45
C GLN A 100 1.63 3.86 -15.76
N PHE A 101 1.50 3.98 -14.43
CA PHE A 101 0.39 3.42 -13.66
C PHE A 101 -0.71 4.47 -13.46
N LEU A 102 -1.38 4.79 -14.57
CA LEU A 102 -2.42 5.82 -14.63
C LEU A 102 -3.57 5.60 -13.64
N GLY A 103 -4.00 4.36 -13.41
CA GLY A 103 -5.13 4.09 -12.53
C GLY A 103 -4.83 4.42 -11.07
N LEU A 104 -3.59 4.23 -10.61
CA LEU A 104 -3.15 4.75 -9.30
C LEU A 104 -2.89 6.26 -9.37
N GLY A 105 -2.21 6.73 -10.41
CA GLY A 105 -1.76 8.11 -10.56
C GLY A 105 -2.89 9.14 -10.70
N ARG A 106 -4.08 8.73 -11.18
CA ARG A 106 -5.22 9.62 -11.40
C ARG A 106 -5.89 10.14 -10.13
N ASP A 107 -5.78 9.44 -9.00
CA ASP A 107 -6.36 9.91 -7.74
C ASP A 107 -5.43 10.89 -7.02
N ILE A 108 -5.40 12.12 -7.52
CA ILE A 108 -4.56 13.20 -6.99
C ILE A 108 -4.86 13.50 -5.52
N ALA A 109 -6.14 13.44 -5.11
CA ALA A 109 -6.54 13.73 -3.74
C ALA A 109 -5.96 12.68 -2.76
N TRP A 110 -5.95 11.41 -3.16
CA TRP A 110 -5.31 10.33 -2.40
C TRP A 110 -3.80 10.53 -2.27
N HIS A 111 -3.11 10.85 -3.36
CA HIS A 111 -1.66 11.14 -3.29
C HIS A 111 -1.36 12.34 -2.39
N GLN A 112 -2.15 13.41 -2.49
CA GLN A 112 -1.97 14.62 -1.70
C GLN A 112 -2.22 14.38 -0.21
N SER A 113 -3.21 13.57 0.16
CA SER A 113 -3.50 13.28 1.56
C SER A 113 -2.32 12.55 2.23
N LEU A 114 -1.81 11.49 1.59
CA LEU A 114 -0.70 10.70 2.13
C LEU A 114 0.61 11.47 2.12
N THR A 115 0.94 12.17 1.03
CA THR A 115 2.16 12.99 0.99
C THR A 115 2.12 14.14 1.99
N THR A 116 0.94 14.70 2.27
CA THR A 116 0.78 15.68 3.36
C THR A 116 1.05 15.04 4.72
N ALA A 117 0.52 13.85 5.00
CA ALA A 117 0.78 13.13 6.25
C ALA A 117 2.28 12.82 6.41
N ILE A 118 2.92 12.30 5.36
CA ILE A 118 4.36 11.99 5.33
C ILE A 118 5.20 13.23 5.63
N LYS A 119 4.92 14.36 4.94
CA LYS A 119 5.68 15.61 5.12
C LYS A 119 5.52 16.21 6.52
N LYS A 120 4.35 16.05 7.13
CA LYS A 120 4.08 16.57 8.48
C LYS A 120 4.54 15.61 9.58
N GLY A 121 4.82 14.36 9.26
CA GLY A 121 5.13 13.33 10.25
C GLY A 121 3.94 12.96 11.15
N VAL A 122 2.71 13.28 10.73
CA VAL A 122 1.48 13.03 11.49
C VAL A 122 0.39 12.51 10.56
N VAL A 123 -0.36 11.52 11.03
CA VAL A 123 -1.51 10.98 10.32
C VAL A 123 -2.66 11.98 10.43
N GLY A 124 -3.10 12.53 9.30
CA GLY A 124 -4.37 13.27 9.25
C GLY A 124 -5.55 12.29 9.40
N GLN A 125 -6.73 12.77 9.81
CA GLN A 125 -7.93 11.92 9.91
C GLN A 125 -8.12 11.09 8.63
N VAL A 126 -8.05 9.77 8.76
CA VAL A 126 -8.28 8.81 7.67
C VAL A 126 -9.67 9.04 7.11
N ARG A 127 -9.77 9.26 5.79
CA ARG A 127 -11.07 9.29 5.11
C ARG A 127 -11.63 7.87 5.17
N GLN A 128 -12.87 7.71 5.64
CA GLN A 128 -13.58 6.43 5.52
C GLN A 128 -13.50 5.96 4.05
N PRO A 129 -13.20 4.68 3.79
CA PRO A 129 -13.18 4.16 2.43
C PRO A 129 -14.51 4.49 1.75
N SER A 130 -14.44 5.02 0.53
CA SER A 130 -15.63 5.35 -0.24
C SER A 130 -16.45 4.09 -0.49
N GLY A 131 -17.54 3.95 0.28
CA GLY A 131 -18.71 3.13 -0.01
C GLY A 131 -18.45 1.67 -0.36
N LEU A 132 -18.55 0.78 0.64
CA LEU A 132 -19.23 -0.49 0.38
C LEU A 132 -20.67 -0.15 0.03
N VAL A 133 -21.00 -0.17 -1.26
CA VAL A 133 -22.38 -0.27 -1.71
C VAL A 133 -22.94 -1.55 -1.10
N GLN A 134 -23.84 -1.40 -0.13
CA GLN A 134 -24.73 -2.48 0.30
C GLN A 134 -25.75 -2.68 -0.82
N ASP A 135 -25.43 -3.54 -1.78
CA ASP A 135 -26.41 -4.15 -2.67
C ASP A 135 -26.52 -5.63 -2.32
N ILE A 136 -27.42 -5.96 -1.37
CA ILE A 136 -28.47 -7.01 -1.44
C ILE A 136 -29.58 -6.58 -0.49
#